data_AF-A0A6L9ABD1-F1
#
_entry.id   AF-A0A6L9ABD1-F1
#
_cell.length_a   1.000
_cell.length_b   1.000
_cell.length_c   1.000
_cell.angle_alpha   90.00
_cell.angle_beta   90.00
_cell.angle_gamma   90.00
#
_symmetry.space_group_name_H-M   'P 1'
#
loop_
_entity.id
_entity.type
_entity.pdbx_description
1 polymer ?
#
loop_
_entity_poly.entity_id
_entity_poly.type
_entity_poly.pdbx_seq_one_letter_code
_entity_poly.pdbx_strand_id
1 'polypeptide(L)' 'REEGRNDGLILGKREEALRIAQEMLERGLDRELVLTLTRLSPEELLNQKQ' A
#
# COMPACT_ATOMS: atom_id res chain seq x y z
N ARG A 1 1.27 -26.11 8.43
CA ARG A 1 2.07 -24.88 8.26
C ARG A 1 1.15 -23.83 7.64
N GLU A 2 0.40 -23.13 8.49
CA GLU A 2 -0.59 -22.12 8.06
C GLU A 2 -0.02 -20.69 8.12
N GLU A 3 1.03 -20.49 8.92
CA GLU A 3 1.71 -19.20 9.11
C GLU A 3 2.24 -18.61 7.79
N GLY A 4 3.01 -19.37 7.00
CA GLY A 4 3.54 -18.89 5.72
C GLY A 4 2.48 -18.56 4.65
N ARG A 5 1.27 -19.13 4.76
CA ARG A 5 0.15 -18.78 3.86
C ARG A 5 -0.47 -17.44 4.27
N ASN A 6 -0.60 -17.19 5.56
CA ASN A 6 -1.12 -15.91 6.07
C ASN A 6 -0.13 -14.77 5.79
N ASP A 7 1.17 -15.01 5.97
CA ASP A 7 2.20 -14.01 5.67
C ASP A 7 2.18 -13.61 4.19
N GLY A 8 2.11 -14.59 3.29
CA GLY A 8 2.00 -14.34 1.84
C GLY A 8 0.73 -13.58 1.46
N LEU A 9 -0.41 -13.87 2.10
CA LEU A 9 -1.66 -13.16 1.86
C LEU A 9 -1.60 -11.71 2.35
N ILE A 10 -0.96 -11.47 3.49
CA ILE A 10 -0.78 -10.13 4.06
C ILE A 10 0.16 -9.31 3.16
N LEU A 11 1.28 -9.90 2.73
CA LEU A 11 2.23 -9.28 1.81
C LEU A 11 1.57 -8.90 0.47
N GLY A 12 0.83 -9.83 -0.15
CA GLY A 12 0.17 -9.57 -1.43
C GLY A 12 -0.88 -8.45 -1.36
N LYS A 13 -1.70 -8.42 -0.29
CA LYS A 13 -2.68 -7.33 -0.07
C LYS A 13 -1.99 -5.98 0.12
N ARG A 14 -0.84 -5.97 0.79
CA ARG A 14 -0.05 -4.76 1.02
C ARG A 14 0.57 -4.24 -0.28
N GLU A 15 1.14 -5.11 -1.11
CA GLU A 15 1.69 -4.73 -2.43
C GLU A 15 0.62 -4.16 -3.37
N GLU A 16 -0.58 -4.74 -3.35
CA GLU A 16 -1.70 -4.24 -4.14
C GLU A 16 -2.17 -2.85 -3.67
N ALA A 17 -2.29 -2.64 -2.35
CA ALA A 17 -2.63 -1.33 -1.80
C ALA A 17 -1.59 -0.26 -2.18
N LEU A 18 -0.29 -0.60 -2.16
CA LEU A 18 0.79 0.30 -2.58
C LEU A 18 0.70 0.68 -4.06
N ARG A 19 0.38 -0.28 -4.93
CA ARG A 19 0.22 -0.03 -6.38
C ARG A 19 -0.94 0.92 -6.65
N ILE A 20 -2.07 0.70 -5.99
CA ILE A 20 -3.26 1.55 -6.11
C ILE A 20 -2.95 2.97 -5.61
N ALA A 21 -2.28 3.09 -4.45
CA ALA A 21 -1.89 4.38 -3.89
C ALA A 21 -1.00 5.17 -4.86
N GLN A 22 -0.06 4.50 -5.51
CA GLN A 22 0.84 5.11 -6.48
C GLN A 22 0.09 5.62 -7.71
N GLU A 23 -0.79 4.81 -8.28
CA GLU A 23 -1.59 5.22 -9.44
C GLU A 23 -2.53 6.39 -9.10
N MET A 24 -3.10 6.41 -7.90
CA MET A 24 -3.90 7.55 -7.42
C MET A 24 -3.07 8.83 -7.34
N LEU A 25 -1.85 8.77 -6.79
CA LEU A 25 -0.95 9.93 -6.71
C LEU A 25 -0.52 10.42 -8.10
N GLU A 26 -0.21 9.51 -9.02
CA GLU A 26 0.15 9.84 -10.41
C GLU A 26 -0.99 10.53 -11.16
N ARG A 27 -2.25 10.18 -10.83
CA ARG A 27 -3.46 10.83 -11.34
C ARG A 27 -3.75 12.18 -10.66
N GLY A 28 -2.94 12.58 -9.68
CA GLY A 28 -3.04 13.87 -8.99
C GLY A 28 -4.01 13.89 -7.81
N LEU A 29 -4.35 12.72 -7.24
CA LEU A 29 -5.16 12.67 -6.02
C LEU A 29 -4.35 13.18 -4.82
N ASP A 30 -5.04 13.84 -3.91
CA ASP A 30 -4.45 14.34 -2.68
C ASP A 30 -3.89 13.21 -1.80
N ARG A 31 -2.74 13.46 -1.18
CA ARG A 31 -2.02 12.45 -0.39
C ARG A 31 -2.81 11.99 0.85
N GLU A 32 -3.54 12.88 1.52
CA GLU A 32 -4.35 12.54 2.68
C GLU A 32 -5.55 11.67 2.26
N LEU A 33 -6.16 11.98 1.11
CA LEU A 33 -7.21 11.14 0.52
C LEU A 33 -6.68 9.74 0.17
N VAL A 34 -5.50 9.65 -0.44
CA VAL A 34 -4.87 8.35 -0.79
C VAL A 34 -4.59 7.52 0.46
N LEU A 35 -4.04 8.11 1.51
CA LEU A 35 -3.80 7.41 2.79
C LEU A 35 -5.11 6.89 3.41
N THR A 36 -6.16 7.70 3.37
CA THR A 36 -7.48 7.34 3.89
C THR A 36 -8.09 6.15 3.14
N LEU A 37 -8.01 6.15 1.81
CA LEU A 37 -8.65 5.13 0.97
C LEU A 37 -7.87 3.81 0.93
N THR A 38 -6.54 3.88 0.93
CA THR A 38 -5.68 2.69 0.84
C THR A 38 -5.38 2.05 2.20
N ARG A 39 -5.68 2.77 3.31
CA ARG A 39 -5.36 2.38 4.69
C ARG A 39 -3.87 2.12 4.92
N LEU A 40 -3.03 2.62 4.03
CA LEU A 40 -1.59 2.61 4.21
C LEU A 40 -1.19 3.66 5.24
N SER A 41 -0.15 3.36 5.99
CA SER A 41 0.50 4.36 6.82
C SER A 41 1.34 5.30 5.94
N PRO A 42 1.60 6.54 6.40
CA PRO A 42 2.50 7.46 5.73
C PRO A 42 3.89 6.86 5.47
N GLU A 43 4.40 6.02 6.37
CA GLU A 43 5.71 5.38 6.25
C GLU A 43 5.73 4.32 5.15
N GLU A 44 4.63 3.58 4.98
CA GLU A 44 4.50 2.57 3.93
C GLU A 44 4.54 3.20 2.54
N LEU A 45 3.94 4.39 2.39
CA LEU A 45 3.99 5.18 1.16
C LEU A 45 5.36 5.84 0.91
N LEU A 46 6.13 6.14 1.97
CA LEU A 46 7.45 6.79 1.86
C LEU A 46 8.60 5.81 1.60
N ASN A 47 8.46 4.55 2.03
CA ASN A 47 9.52 3.53 1.95
C ASN A 47 9.74 2.92 0.54
N GLN A 48 9.24 3.56 -0.53
CA GLN A 48 9.44 3.08 -1.91
C GLN A 48 10.75 3.54 -2.59
N LYS A 49 11.60 4.30 -1.89
CA LYS A 49 12.94 4.67 -2.39
C LYS A 49 14.05 3.95 -1.62
N GLN A 50 14.28 2.67 -1.93
CA GLN A 50 15.59 2.02 -1.86
C GLN A 50 15.75 1.11 -3.07
#